data_AF-A0A2V9NFC3-F1
#
_entry.id   AF-A0A2V9NFC3-F1
#
_cell.length_a   1.000
_cell.length_b   1.000
_cell.length_c   1.000
_cell.angle_alpha   90.00
_cell.angle_beta   90.00
_cell.angle_gamma   90.00
#
_symmetry.space_group_name_H-M   'P 1'
#
loop_
_entity.id
_entity.type
_entity.pdbx_description
1 polymer ?
#
loop_
_entity_poly.entity_id
_entity_poly.type
_entity_poly.pdbx_seq_one_letter_code
_entity_poly.pdbx_strand_id
1 'polypeptide(L)'
;MRAFPLRVSTLACVVLSLSAVLGQTTPVRAAPDSHLPEILAYIHNGWDSLTRSTSSCSGISDPKLSGAPLLYLPAGFNEPIEVEKMQRECGVKVAYLPQVIDKAGTAESDLIDPPGLLYLQNKYVVPGGRFNEMYGWDSYFIIRGLLRDGRVELARGVVENFFFEIEHYGAVLNANRTYYLTRSQPPFLSSMVVAVHEAQKAKGQNDQAWLEKAYSYVKRDHDMWTRDPHLAGSTGLSRYYDFGDGPAMEALQDENDIYRQVAAYFVVHPAVKSPTFHPGDPRARLIRCESAAREHRSHRANPRAS
;
A
#
# COMPACT_ATOMS: atom_id res chain seq x y z
N MET A 1 -107.62 -8.33 -53.65
CA MET A 1 -108.33 -8.10 -52.37
C MET A 1 -107.51 -8.74 -51.25
N ARG A 2 -107.08 -7.94 -50.25
CA ARG A 2 -106.69 -8.21 -48.83
C ARG A 2 -105.86 -9.50 -48.51
N ALA A 3 -104.80 -9.52 -47.70
CA ALA A 3 -104.35 -8.69 -46.58
C ALA A 3 -102.84 -8.92 -46.26
N PHE A 4 -102.28 -8.01 -45.46
CA PHE A 4 -100.93 -7.90 -44.86
C PHE A 4 -100.61 -9.02 -43.82
N PRO A 5 -99.35 -9.27 -43.40
CA PRO A 5 -98.77 -8.47 -42.29
C PRO A 5 -97.24 -8.23 -42.25
N LEU A 6 -96.94 -7.29 -41.34
CA LEU A 6 -95.71 -6.70 -40.82
C LEU A 6 -94.43 -7.56 -40.76
N ARG A 7 -93.28 -6.91 -41.01
CA ARG A 7 -91.99 -7.24 -40.36
C ARG A 7 -91.30 -5.98 -39.84
N VAL A 8 -90.81 -6.09 -38.62
CA VAL A 8 -90.13 -5.09 -37.79
C VAL A 8 -88.65 -5.01 -38.19
N SER A 9 -88.13 -3.80 -38.45
CA SER A 9 -86.71 -3.56 -38.73
C SER A 9 -85.92 -3.37 -37.43
N THR A 10 -84.86 -4.16 -37.25
CA THR A 10 -83.85 -4.00 -36.19
C THR A 10 -82.68 -3.21 -36.76
N LEU A 11 -82.38 -2.03 -36.20
CA LEU A 11 -81.25 -1.19 -36.59
C LEU A 11 -80.05 -1.55 -35.70
N ALA A 12 -78.97 -2.07 -36.29
CA ALA A 12 -77.71 -2.36 -35.59
C ALA A 12 -76.77 -1.15 -35.68
N CYS A 13 -76.46 -0.54 -34.54
CA CYS A 13 -75.42 0.49 -34.42
C CYS A 13 -74.03 -0.18 -34.35
N VAL A 14 -73.18 0.10 -35.34
CA VAL A 14 -71.75 -0.27 -35.35
C VAL A 14 -70.96 0.92 -34.80
N VAL A 15 -70.26 0.73 -33.68
CA VAL A 15 -69.33 1.71 -33.12
C VAL A 15 -67.92 1.38 -33.63
N LEU A 16 -67.34 2.25 -34.45
CA LEU A 16 -65.96 2.18 -34.93
C LEU A 16 -65.04 2.91 -33.94
N SER A 17 -64.17 2.17 -33.24
CA SER A 17 -63.13 2.71 -32.37
C SER A 17 -61.83 2.96 -33.16
N LEU A 18 -61.50 4.24 -33.37
CA LEU A 18 -60.22 4.69 -33.90
C LEU A 18 -59.17 4.65 -32.78
N SER A 19 -58.17 3.77 -32.88
CA SER A 19 -57.03 3.74 -31.95
C SER A 19 -55.83 4.46 -32.58
N ALA A 20 -55.46 5.61 -32.03
CA ALA A 20 -54.24 6.33 -32.39
C ALA A 20 -53.01 5.63 -31.79
N VAL A 21 -52.08 5.16 -32.63
CA VAL A 21 -50.81 4.59 -32.20
C VAL A 21 -49.84 5.75 -31.91
N LEU A 22 -49.68 6.09 -30.64
CA LEU A 22 -48.56 6.91 -30.16
C LEU A 22 -47.29 6.05 -30.22
N GLY A 23 -46.41 6.36 -31.18
CA GLY A 23 -45.07 5.79 -31.23
C GLY A 23 -44.27 6.20 -30.00
N GLN A 24 -44.08 5.27 -29.06
CA GLN A 24 -43.14 5.44 -27.96
C GLN A 24 -41.71 5.32 -28.53
N THR A 25 -40.97 6.42 -28.57
CA THR A 25 -39.51 6.36 -28.72
C THR A 25 -38.93 5.77 -27.45
N THR A 26 -38.58 4.49 -27.49
CA THR A 26 -37.81 3.87 -26.43
C THR A 26 -36.44 4.54 -26.34
N PRO A 27 -35.98 4.97 -25.16
CA PRO A 27 -34.63 5.48 -25.02
C PRO A 27 -33.68 4.34 -25.36
N VAL A 28 -32.85 4.53 -26.39
CA VAL A 28 -31.77 3.60 -26.72
C VAL A 28 -30.84 3.57 -25.52
N ARG A 29 -30.93 2.51 -24.72
CA ARG A 29 -29.99 2.24 -23.63
C ARG A 29 -28.61 2.15 -24.25
N ALA A 30 -27.69 3.02 -23.84
CA ALA A 30 -26.31 2.99 -24.30
C ALA A 30 -25.78 1.56 -24.16
N ALA A 31 -25.14 1.05 -25.23
CA ALA A 31 -24.54 -0.27 -25.20
C ALA A 31 -23.57 -0.36 -24.01
N PRO A 32 -23.48 -1.51 -23.32
CA PRO A 32 -22.73 -1.64 -22.07
C PRO A 32 -21.26 -1.17 -22.14
N ASP A 33 -20.68 -1.07 -23.34
CA ASP A 33 -19.27 -0.70 -23.56
C ASP A 33 -19.08 0.66 -24.25
N SER A 34 -20.11 1.50 -24.39
CA SER A 34 -19.99 2.79 -25.11
C SER A 34 -18.94 3.74 -24.53
N HIS A 35 -18.63 3.60 -23.24
CA HIS A 35 -17.63 4.41 -22.53
C HIS A 35 -16.27 3.70 -22.36
N LEU A 36 -16.13 2.46 -22.84
CA LEU A 36 -14.90 1.68 -22.64
C LEU A 36 -13.64 2.38 -23.21
N PRO A 37 -13.66 3.01 -24.41
CA PRO A 37 -12.50 3.74 -24.91
C PRO A 37 -12.07 4.91 -24.01
N GLU A 38 -13.04 5.64 -23.44
CA GLU A 38 -12.79 6.76 -22.52
C GLU A 38 -12.15 6.27 -21.22
N ILE A 39 -12.65 5.15 -20.67
CA ILE A 39 -12.10 4.52 -19.47
C ILE A 39 -10.66 4.04 -19.71
N LEU A 40 -10.40 3.39 -20.85
CA LEU A 40 -9.05 2.93 -21.20
C LEU A 40 -8.08 4.10 -21.39
N ALA A 41 -8.53 5.19 -22.01
CA ALA A 41 -7.72 6.41 -22.13
C ALA A 41 -7.43 7.05 -20.76
N TYR A 42 -8.41 7.08 -19.86
CA TYR A 42 -8.22 7.54 -18.49
C TYR A 42 -7.17 6.70 -17.75
N ILE A 43 -7.25 5.37 -17.84
CA ILE A 43 -6.27 4.45 -17.22
C ILE A 43 -4.88 4.67 -17.81
N HIS A 44 -4.76 4.73 -19.14
CA HIS A 44 -3.49 4.93 -19.85
C HIS A 44 -2.78 6.20 -19.38
N ASN A 45 -3.51 7.31 -19.28
CA ASN A 45 -2.99 8.60 -18.83
C ASN A 45 -2.73 8.62 -17.31
N GLY A 46 -3.50 7.84 -16.54
CA GLY A 46 -3.35 7.76 -15.08
C GLY A 46 -1.97 7.28 -14.65
N TRP A 47 -1.36 6.34 -15.39
CA TRP A 47 -0.04 5.79 -15.05
C TRP A 47 1.06 6.84 -14.96
N ASP A 48 1.08 7.80 -15.88
CA ASP A 48 2.09 8.86 -15.87
C ASP A 48 1.93 9.79 -14.65
N SER A 49 0.68 10.10 -14.28
CA SER A 49 0.39 10.92 -13.10
C SER A 49 0.75 10.24 -11.77
N LEU A 50 0.76 8.91 -11.74
CA LEU A 50 1.10 8.09 -10.58
C LEU A 50 2.57 7.67 -10.56
N THR A 51 3.32 7.92 -11.63
CA THR A 51 4.74 7.58 -11.70
C THR A 51 5.58 8.56 -10.86
N ARG A 52 6.54 8.04 -10.11
CA ARG A 52 7.49 8.78 -9.28
C ARG A 52 8.92 8.34 -9.57
N SER A 53 9.88 9.17 -9.16
CA SER A 53 11.31 8.88 -9.19
C SER A 53 11.98 9.52 -8.00
N THR A 54 12.91 8.81 -7.36
CA THR A 54 13.75 9.34 -6.27
C THR A 54 14.77 10.37 -6.75
N SER A 55 14.93 10.50 -8.07
CA SER A 55 15.77 11.49 -8.75
C SER A 55 14.97 12.65 -9.38
N SER A 56 13.75 12.91 -8.90
CA SER A 56 12.91 14.01 -9.37
C SER A 56 12.39 14.88 -8.22
N CYS A 57 12.00 16.12 -8.49
CA CYS A 57 11.49 17.03 -7.45
C CYS A 57 10.14 16.61 -6.84
N SER A 58 9.43 15.66 -7.47
CA SER A 58 8.10 15.21 -7.02
C SER A 58 8.18 13.90 -6.25
N GLY A 59 7.33 13.78 -5.22
CA GLY A 59 7.19 12.53 -4.45
C GLY A 59 8.17 12.33 -3.29
N ILE A 60 9.10 13.27 -3.05
CA ILE A 60 10.05 13.15 -1.93
C ILE A 60 9.40 13.57 -0.61
N SER A 61 8.57 14.62 -0.64
CA SER A 61 7.82 15.10 0.53
C SER A 61 6.90 14.01 1.09
N ASP A 62 6.76 13.98 2.42
CA ASP A 62 5.83 13.08 3.11
C ASP A 62 4.64 13.86 3.67
N PRO A 63 3.44 13.76 3.08
CA PRO A 63 2.26 14.42 3.63
C PRO A 63 1.81 13.85 4.98
N LYS A 64 2.33 12.67 5.38
CA LYS A 64 1.98 11.99 6.64
C LYS A 64 2.77 12.51 7.84
N LEU A 65 3.85 13.26 7.59
CA LEU A 65 4.75 13.77 8.60
C LEU A 65 5.05 15.25 8.33
N SER A 66 5.16 16.04 9.38
CA SER A 66 5.63 17.43 9.28
C SER A 66 7.16 17.44 9.19
N GLY A 67 7.72 17.91 8.08
CA GLY A 67 9.16 18.00 7.93
C GLY A 67 9.60 18.44 6.54
N ALA A 68 10.87 18.84 6.43
CA ALA A 68 11.47 19.12 5.12
C ALA A 68 11.73 17.79 4.37
N PRO A 69 11.59 17.76 3.04
CA PRO A 69 11.90 16.57 2.25
C PRO A 69 13.36 16.13 2.42
N LEU A 70 13.56 14.83 2.66
CA LEU A 70 14.86 14.19 2.85
C LEU A 70 14.88 12.86 2.11
N LEU A 71 15.96 12.62 1.37
CA LEU A 71 16.25 11.35 0.69
C LEU A 71 17.44 10.66 1.36
N TYR A 72 17.31 9.37 1.65
CA TYR A 72 18.37 8.53 2.19
C TYR A 72 18.92 7.59 1.11
N LEU A 73 20.23 7.63 0.92
CA LEU A 73 21.00 6.63 0.17
C LEU A 73 21.44 5.50 1.10
N PRO A 74 21.64 4.26 0.60
CA PRO A 74 22.24 3.20 1.40
C PRO A 74 23.63 3.58 1.91
N ALA A 75 24.04 3.01 3.06
CA ALA A 75 25.36 3.29 3.62
C ALA A 75 26.48 2.92 2.64
N GLY A 76 27.42 3.85 2.41
CA GLY A 76 28.54 3.65 1.49
C GLY A 76 28.16 3.57 0.00
N PHE A 77 26.90 3.89 -0.35
CA PHE A 77 26.46 3.90 -1.74
C PHE A 77 27.08 5.06 -2.52
N ASN A 78 27.43 4.86 -3.78
CA ASN A 78 27.88 5.96 -4.63
C ASN A 78 26.66 6.77 -5.06
N GLU A 79 26.64 8.07 -4.73
CA GLU A 79 25.55 8.94 -5.14
C GLU A 79 25.44 9.02 -6.68
N PRO A 80 24.25 8.72 -7.25
CA PRO A 80 24.03 8.88 -8.68
C PRO A 80 24.01 10.35 -9.10
N ILE A 81 24.52 10.65 -10.30
CA ILE A 81 24.56 12.01 -10.87
C ILE A 81 23.15 12.63 -10.93
N GLU A 82 22.12 11.82 -11.20
CA GLU A 82 20.73 12.26 -11.24
C GLU A 82 20.23 12.71 -9.87
N VAL A 83 20.71 12.09 -8.78
CA VAL A 83 20.39 12.50 -7.41
C VAL A 83 21.11 13.82 -7.09
N GLU A 84 22.40 13.96 -7.42
CA GLU A 84 23.11 15.22 -7.23
C GLU A 84 22.44 16.39 -7.97
N LYS A 85 21.96 16.12 -9.19
CA LYS A 85 21.20 17.09 -9.99
C LYS A 85 19.89 17.46 -9.30
N MET A 86 19.14 16.47 -8.82
CA MET A 86 17.89 16.66 -8.09
C MET A 86 18.11 17.50 -6.82
N GLN A 87 19.19 17.26 -6.07
CA GLN A 87 19.53 18.09 -4.90
C GLN A 87 19.67 19.58 -5.26
N ARG A 88 20.42 19.88 -6.34
CA ARG A 88 20.65 21.27 -6.79
C ARG A 88 19.38 21.94 -7.32
N GLU A 89 18.58 21.21 -8.08
CA GLU A 89 17.38 21.76 -8.75
C GLU A 89 16.19 21.90 -7.79
N CYS A 90 16.03 20.94 -6.88
CA CYS A 90 14.84 20.83 -6.02
C CYS A 90 15.10 21.30 -4.58
N GLY A 91 16.36 21.53 -4.19
CA GLY A 91 16.73 21.91 -2.82
C GLY A 91 16.48 20.80 -1.79
N VAL A 92 16.39 19.55 -2.23
CA VAL A 92 16.19 18.39 -1.37
C VAL A 92 17.51 17.99 -0.73
N LYS A 93 17.49 17.72 0.57
CA LYS A 93 18.65 17.19 1.27
C LYS A 93 18.81 15.69 0.99
N VAL A 94 20.05 15.25 0.83
CA VAL A 94 20.42 13.83 0.80
C VAL A 94 21.26 13.49 2.02
N ALA A 95 20.96 12.34 2.63
CA ALA A 95 21.72 11.74 3.71
C ALA A 95 22.02 10.28 3.37
N TYR A 96 22.90 9.66 4.15
CA TYR A 96 23.21 8.25 4.06
C TYR A 96 22.64 7.52 5.27
N LEU A 97 22.17 6.29 5.06
CA LEU A 97 21.84 5.41 6.18
C LEU A 97 23.09 5.20 7.06
N PRO A 98 22.93 5.13 8.39
CA PRO A 98 24.06 5.04 9.32
C PRO A 98 24.80 3.69 9.26
N GLN A 99 24.20 2.69 8.63
CA GLN A 99 24.71 1.33 8.57
C GLN A 99 24.29 0.61 7.28
N VAL A 100 25.02 -0.43 6.92
CA VAL A 100 24.62 -1.38 5.86
C VAL A 100 23.49 -2.27 6.40
N ILE A 101 22.43 -2.45 5.61
CA ILE A 101 21.26 -3.27 5.95
C ILE A 101 21.13 -4.37 4.90
N ASP A 102 21.83 -5.48 5.10
CA ASP A 102 21.84 -6.63 4.18
C ASP A 102 20.76 -7.69 4.49
N LYS A 103 20.09 -7.55 5.65
CA LYS A 103 19.10 -8.49 6.16
C LYS A 103 17.98 -7.81 6.93
N ALA A 104 16.74 -8.19 6.66
CA ALA A 104 15.59 -7.68 7.42
C ALA A 104 15.72 -7.91 8.94
N GLY A 105 15.43 -6.85 9.70
CA GLY A 105 15.51 -6.83 11.15
C GLY A 105 16.86 -6.42 11.73
N THR A 106 17.84 -6.05 10.90
CA THR A 106 19.10 -5.47 11.39
C THR A 106 19.09 -3.94 11.41
N ALA A 107 18.11 -3.30 10.75
CA ALA A 107 17.98 -1.86 10.67
C ALA A 107 17.79 -1.23 12.07
N GLU A 108 18.70 -0.34 12.45
CA GLU A 108 18.59 0.48 13.67
C GLU A 108 17.78 1.75 13.37
N SER A 109 16.47 1.59 13.14
CA SER A 109 15.58 2.68 12.72
C SER A 109 15.55 3.86 13.69
N ASP A 110 15.80 3.63 14.98
CA ASP A 110 15.86 4.67 16.01
C ASP A 110 17.03 5.64 15.83
N LEU A 111 18.05 5.27 15.05
CA LEU A 111 19.17 6.15 14.71
C LEU A 111 18.88 7.06 13.51
N ILE A 112 17.73 6.90 12.86
CA ILE A 112 17.39 7.61 11.62
C ILE A 112 16.39 8.73 11.92
N ASP A 113 16.93 9.90 12.28
CA ASP A 113 16.18 11.13 12.54
C ASP A 113 16.82 12.31 11.77
N PRO A 114 16.04 13.06 10.95
CA PRO A 114 14.61 12.93 10.71
C PRO A 114 14.25 11.80 9.72
N PRO A 115 12.99 11.32 9.72
CA PRO A 115 12.53 10.33 8.76
C PRO A 115 12.57 10.86 7.32
N GLY A 116 12.75 9.96 6.36
CA GLY A 116 12.89 10.34 4.95
C GLY A 116 12.52 9.23 3.96
N LEU A 117 12.54 9.58 2.67
CA LEU A 117 12.37 8.64 1.57
C LEU A 117 13.65 7.81 1.40
N LEU A 118 13.53 6.53 1.10
CA LEU A 118 14.65 5.67 0.72
C LEU A 118 14.83 5.68 -0.79
N TYR A 119 16.08 5.79 -1.23
CA TYR A 119 16.42 5.78 -2.63
C TYR A 119 16.05 4.46 -3.31
N LEU A 120 15.59 4.56 -4.55
CA LEU A 120 15.30 3.46 -5.46
C LEU A 120 15.81 3.85 -6.85
N GLN A 121 16.42 2.91 -7.56
CA GLN A 121 17.14 3.19 -8.79
C GLN A 121 16.21 3.52 -9.98
N ASN A 122 15.05 2.86 -10.04
CA ASN A 122 14.11 2.98 -11.14
C ASN A 122 12.89 3.81 -10.75
N LYS A 123 12.20 4.32 -11.76
CA LYS A 123 10.86 4.88 -11.59
C LYS A 123 9.90 3.81 -11.07
N TYR A 124 8.93 4.24 -10.27
CA TYR A 124 7.89 3.38 -9.74
C TYR A 124 6.54 4.08 -9.79
N VAL A 125 5.47 3.32 -9.53
CA VAL A 125 4.10 3.84 -9.55
C VAL A 125 3.51 3.72 -8.15
N VAL A 126 2.83 4.76 -7.70
CA VAL A 126 2.25 4.84 -6.34
C VAL A 126 0.76 4.48 -6.34
N PRO A 127 0.20 4.06 -5.19
CA PRO A 127 -1.25 3.81 -5.07
C PRO A 127 -2.12 5.06 -5.34
N GLY A 128 -1.57 6.26 -5.12
CA GLY A 128 -2.23 7.54 -5.36
C GLY A 128 -2.60 8.29 -4.06
N GLY A 129 -3.22 9.46 -4.21
CA GLY A 129 -3.60 10.30 -3.07
C GLY A 129 -2.40 10.81 -2.29
N ARG A 130 -2.37 10.56 -0.97
CA ARG A 130 -1.29 11.01 -0.07
C ARG A 130 -0.02 10.13 -0.11
N PHE A 131 -0.04 9.03 -0.87
CA PHE A 131 1.04 8.06 -0.94
C PHE A 131 1.99 8.42 -2.09
N ASN A 132 3.26 8.66 -1.77
CA ASN A 132 4.32 9.00 -2.74
C ASN A 132 5.43 7.93 -2.79
N GLU A 133 5.27 6.87 -2.01
CA GLU A 133 6.21 5.76 -1.86
C GLU A 133 5.83 4.59 -2.79
N MET A 134 6.83 3.78 -3.14
CA MET A 134 6.59 2.48 -3.75
C MET A 134 6.10 1.53 -2.65
N TYR A 135 4.92 0.92 -2.82
CA TYR A 135 4.35 -0.02 -1.85
C TYR A 135 4.55 -1.46 -2.31
N GLY A 136 4.83 -2.38 -1.38
CA GLY A 136 5.14 -3.78 -1.66
C GLY A 136 4.06 -4.51 -2.46
N TRP A 137 2.91 -4.79 -1.84
CA TRP A 137 1.87 -5.63 -2.48
C TRP A 137 1.03 -4.87 -3.54
N ASP A 138 0.81 -3.56 -3.38
CA ASP A 138 0.10 -2.73 -4.36
C ASP A 138 0.80 -2.78 -5.73
N SER A 139 2.13 -2.80 -5.71
CA SER A 139 2.96 -2.90 -6.91
C SER A 139 2.65 -4.14 -7.75
N TYR A 140 2.17 -5.24 -7.15
CA TYR A 140 1.78 -6.42 -7.92
C TYR A 140 0.62 -6.09 -8.85
N PHE A 141 -0.44 -5.51 -8.30
CA PHE A 141 -1.63 -5.14 -9.06
C PHE A 141 -1.33 -4.03 -10.07
N ILE A 142 -0.48 -3.08 -9.71
CA ILE A 142 -0.01 -2.04 -10.61
C ILE A 142 0.78 -2.65 -11.78
N ILE A 143 1.74 -3.54 -11.52
CA ILE A 143 2.48 -4.26 -12.56
C ILE A 143 1.52 -4.99 -13.50
N ARG A 144 0.50 -5.68 -12.98
CA ARG A 144 -0.52 -6.33 -13.83
C ARG A 144 -1.21 -5.33 -14.75
N GLY A 145 -1.56 -4.13 -14.26
CA GLY A 145 -2.13 -3.05 -15.05
C GLY A 145 -1.17 -2.49 -16.10
N LEU A 146 0.06 -2.17 -15.71
CA LEU A 146 1.11 -1.66 -16.60
C LEU A 146 1.40 -2.62 -17.75
N LEU A 147 1.48 -3.92 -17.48
CA LEU A 147 1.71 -4.94 -18.50
C LEU A 147 0.54 -5.03 -19.49
N ARG A 148 -0.70 -4.85 -19.02
CA ARG A 148 -1.90 -4.77 -19.90
C ARG A 148 -1.90 -3.51 -20.75
N ASP A 149 -1.35 -2.42 -20.25
CA ASP A 149 -1.18 -1.14 -20.96
C ASP A 149 0.14 -1.08 -21.77
N GLY A 150 0.89 -2.19 -21.88
CA GLY A 150 2.10 -2.28 -22.69
C GLY A 150 3.36 -1.64 -22.10
N ARG A 151 3.28 -1.08 -20.89
CA ARG A 151 4.35 -0.37 -20.14
C ARG A 151 5.34 -1.33 -19.46
N VAL A 152 5.90 -2.25 -20.25
CA VAL A 152 6.75 -3.36 -19.77
C VAL A 152 8.03 -2.88 -19.08
N GLU A 153 8.70 -1.86 -19.61
CA GLU A 153 9.95 -1.34 -19.01
C GLU A 153 9.70 -0.71 -17.63
N LEU A 154 8.58 0.01 -17.45
CA LEU A 154 8.21 0.56 -16.15
C LEU A 154 7.90 -0.57 -15.15
N ALA A 155 7.18 -1.60 -15.58
CA ALA A 155 6.92 -2.77 -14.74
C ALA A 155 8.21 -3.51 -14.34
N ARG A 156 9.15 -3.68 -15.28
CA ARG A 156 10.48 -4.26 -14.99
C ARG A 156 11.26 -3.40 -14.00
N GLY A 157 11.26 -2.08 -14.17
CA GLY A 157 11.89 -1.15 -13.24
C GLY A 157 11.34 -1.25 -11.81
N VAL A 158 10.03 -1.42 -11.63
CA VAL A 158 9.42 -1.66 -10.30
C VAL A 158 9.94 -2.98 -9.69
N VAL A 159 10.02 -4.06 -10.47
CA VAL A 159 10.59 -5.33 -9.99
C VAL A 159 12.07 -5.19 -9.60
N GLU A 160 12.84 -4.46 -10.39
CA GLU A 160 14.25 -4.21 -10.11
C GLU A 160 14.46 -3.30 -8.89
N ASN A 161 13.49 -2.44 -8.56
CA ASN A 161 13.49 -1.72 -7.29
C ASN A 161 13.31 -2.68 -6.11
N PHE A 162 12.50 -3.73 -6.20
CA PHE A 162 12.44 -4.75 -5.13
C PHE A 162 13.77 -5.50 -4.98
N PHE A 163 14.50 -5.75 -6.07
CA PHE A 163 15.85 -6.30 -5.98
C PHE A 163 16.78 -5.34 -5.23
N PHE A 164 16.68 -4.04 -5.54
CA PHE A 164 17.41 -3.00 -4.83
C PHE A 164 17.06 -2.96 -3.33
N GLU A 165 15.78 -3.04 -2.97
CA GLU A 165 15.34 -3.09 -1.56
C GLU A 165 15.90 -4.30 -0.83
N ILE A 166 15.84 -5.49 -1.44
CA ILE A 166 16.43 -6.69 -0.84
C ILE A 166 17.95 -6.55 -0.67
N GLU A 167 18.64 -5.95 -1.64
CA GLU A 167 20.09 -5.77 -1.62
C GLU A 167 20.54 -4.76 -0.54
N HIS A 168 19.84 -3.63 -0.43
CA HIS A 168 20.31 -2.48 0.34
C HIS A 168 19.52 -2.20 1.62
N TYR A 169 18.31 -2.76 1.74
CA TYR A 169 17.41 -2.62 2.88
C TYR A 169 17.00 -3.98 3.47
N GLY A 170 17.52 -5.08 2.93
CA GLY A 170 17.44 -6.42 3.50
C GLY A 170 16.13 -7.19 3.28
N ALA A 171 15.09 -6.56 2.69
CA ALA A 171 13.84 -7.19 2.28
C ALA A 171 13.03 -6.27 1.34
N VAL A 172 11.98 -6.82 0.74
CA VAL A 172 10.87 -6.03 0.20
C VAL A 172 10.20 -5.26 1.33
N LEU A 173 10.16 -3.94 1.25
CA LEU A 173 9.63 -3.10 2.31
C LEU A 173 8.11 -2.95 2.19
N ASN A 174 7.47 -2.51 3.28
CA ASN A 174 6.08 -2.05 3.20
C ASN A 174 5.95 -0.88 2.21
N ALA A 175 6.77 0.15 2.43
CA ALA A 175 7.06 1.16 1.42
C ALA A 175 8.47 1.73 1.61
N ASN A 176 9.02 2.42 0.61
CA ASN A 176 10.41 2.93 0.66
C ASN A 176 10.58 4.20 1.52
N ARG A 177 10.21 4.16 2.81
CA ARG A 177 10.49 5.18 3.83
C ARG A 177 11.28 4.58 4.99
N THR A 178 12.08 5.41 5.66
CA THR A 178 12.94 4.95 6.76
C THR A 178 12.16 4.28 7.90
N TYR A 179 10.95 4.76 8.20
CA TYR A 179 10.07 4.17 9.23
C TYR A 179 9.42 2.83 8.83
N TYR A 180 9.64 2.37 7.61
CA TYR A 180 9.23 1.04 7.14
C TYR A 180 10.39 0.06 7.01
N LEU A 181 11.63 0.42 7.37
CA LEU A 181 12.79 -0.48 7.29
C LEU A 181 12.65 -1.77 8.11
N THR A 182 11.72 -1.81 9.07
CA THR A 182 11.45 -3.01 9.89
C THR A 182 10.25 -3.83 9.40
N ARG A 183 9.54 -3.36 8.38
CA ARG A 183 8.23 -3.87 7.95
C ARG A 183 8.25 -4.31 6.51
N SER A 184 7.51 -5.37 6.23
CA SER A 184 7.22 -5.84 4.88
C SER A 184 5.70 -5.90 4.64
N GLN A 185 5.29 -6.48 3.52
CA GLN A 185 3.92 -6.65 3.05
C GLN A 185 3.76 -8.03 2.37
N PRO A 186 2.53 -8.49 2.08
CA PRO A 186 2.31 -9.78 1.43
C PRO A 186 3.24 -10.02 0.22
N PRO A 187 4.03 -11.11 0.18
CA PRO A 187 5.09 -11.28 -0.81
C PRO A 187 4.56 -11.76 -2.17
N PHE A 188 4.67 -10.92 -3.18
CA PHE A 188 4.28 -11.22 -4.57
C PHE A 188 5.45 -11.22 -5.56
N LEU A 189 6.70 -11.10 -5.09
CA LEU A 189 7.88 -10.87 -5.95
C LEU A 189 8.03 -11.95 -7.04
N SER A 190 7.86 -13.22 -6.70
CA SER A 190 7.90 -14.32 -7.67
C SER A 190 6.86 -14.17 -8.79
N SER A 191 5.65 -13.75 -8.44
CA SER A 191 4.55 -13.54 -9.40
C SER A 191 4.81 -12.32 -10.28
N MET A 192 5.39 -11.25 -9.72
CA MET A 192 5.79 -10.07 -10.49
C MET A 192 6.89 -10.41 -11.50
N VAL A 193 7.92 -11.15 -11.08
CA VAL A 193 9.02 -11.59 -11.93
C VAL A 193 8.51 -12.41 -13.11
N VAL A 194 7.66 -13.41 -12.85
CA VAL A 194 7.07 -14.25 -13.91
C VAL A 194 6.23 -13.40 -14.87
N ALA A 195 5.39 -12.50 -14.35
CA ALA A 195 4.54 -11.66 -15.19
C ALA A 195 5.35 -10.75 -16.13
N VAL A 196 6.43 -10.14 -15.62
CA VAL A 196 7.32 -9.29 -16.42
C VAL A 196 8.08 -10.14 -17.45
N HIS A 197 8.68 -11.27 -17.05
CA HIS A 197 9.42 -12.15 -17.96
C HIS A 197 8.57 -12.62 -19.14
N GLU A 198 7.35 -13.11 -18.88
CA GLU A 198 6.44 -13.55 -19.94
C GLU A 198 6.01 -12.39 -20.85
N ALA A 199 5.82 -11.18 -20.32
CA ALA A 199 5.51 -10.01 -21.13
C ALA A 199 6.68 -9.58 -22.03
N GLN A 200 7.92 -9.67 -21.54
CA GLN A 200 9.12 -9.41 -22.34
C GLN A 200 9.29 -10.48 -23.42
N LYS A 201 9.12 -11.76 -23.07
CA LYS A 201 9.19 -12.88 -24.00
C LYS A 201 8.15 -12.75 -25.11
N ALA A 202 6.92 -12.33 -24.80
CA ALA A 202 5.88 -12.04 -25.79
C ALA A 202 6.25 -10.90 -26.76
N LYS A 203 7.13 -9.98 -26.35
CA LYS A 203 7.73 -8.94 -27.22
C LYS A 203 9.01 -9.40 -27.94
N GLY A 204 9.36 -10.69 -27.86
CA GLY A 204 10.56 -11.25 -28.48
C GLY A 204 11.84 -11.06 -27.65
N GLN A 205 11.73 -10.61 -26.40
CA GLN A 205 12.86 -10.43 -25.48
C GLN A 205 12.87 -11.55 -24.44
N ASN A 206 13.61 -12.63 -24.70
CA ASN A 206 13.78 -13.72 -23.74
C ASN A 206 15.09 -13.55 -22.94
N ASP A 207 15.06 -12.66 -21.95
CA ASP A 207 16.22 -12.34 -21.10
C ASP A 207 16.38 -13.37 -19.97
N GLN A 208 17.03 -14.49 -20.31
CA GLN A 208 17.26 -15.59 -19.36
C GLN A 208 18.20 -15.18 -18.20
N ALA A 209 19.18 -14.31 -18.48
CA ALA A 209 20.12 -13.83 -17.48
C ALA A 209 19.41 -12.98 -16.41
N TRP A 210 18.44 -12.14 -16.82
CA TRP A 210 17.60 -11.41 -15.88
C TRP A 210 16.74 -12.34 -15.04
N LEU A 211 16.15 -13.40 -15.61
CA LEU A 211 15.35 -14.35 -14.87
C LEU A 211 16.19 -15.10 -13.81
N GLU A 212 17.41 -15.51 -14.15
CA GLU A 212 18.35 -16.14 -13.20
C GLU A 212 18.73 -15.19 -12.06
N LYS A 213 19.03 -13.92 -12.39
CA LYS A 213 19.26 -12.87 -11.39
C LYS A 213 18.03 -12.70 -10.50
N ALA A 214 16.85 -12.56 -11.08
CA ALA A 214 15.59 -12.38 -10.37
C ALA A 214 15.28 -13.54 -9.41
N TYR A 215 15.55 -14.78 -9.83
CA TYR A 215 15.36 -15.96 -9.00
C TYR A 215 16.20 -15.91 -7.72
N SER A 216 17.43 -15.37 -7.77
CA SER A 216 18.25 -15.19 -6.56
C SER A 216 17.59 -14.26 -5.53
N TYR A 217 16.92 -13.19 -5.97
CA TYR A 217 16.18 -12.28 -5.10
C TYR A 217 14.88 -12.90 -4.59
N VAL A 218 14.16 -13.65 -5.44
CA VAL A 218 12.96 -14.40 -5.03
C VAL A 218 13.28 -15.39 -3.91
N LYS A 219 14.43 -16.06 -3.97
CA LYS A 219 14.87 -16.94 -2.88
C LYS A 219 15.12 -16.16 -1.59
N ARG A 220 15.81 -15.02 -1.65
CA ARG A 220 16.06 -14.17 -0.47
C ARG A 220 14.77 -13.65 0.16
N ASP A 221 13.80 -13.23 -0.66
CA ASP A 221 12.47 -12.82 -0.20
C ASP A 221 11.76 -13.99 0.50
N HIS A 222 11.72 -15.17 -0.12
CA HIS A 222 11.16 -16.38 0.50
C HIS A 222 11.86 -16.76 1.82
N ASP A 223 13.19 -16.69 1.87
CA ASP A 223 14.00 -17.02 3.05
C ASP A 223 13.71 -16.05 4.21
N MET A 224 13.35 -14.79 3.93
CA MET A 224 12.93 -13.83 4.95
C MET A 224 11.63 -14.27 5.64
N TRP A 225 10.67 -14.80 4.89
CA TRP A 225 9.38 -15.27 5.42
C TRP A 225 9.45 -16.64 6.10
N THR A 226 10.44 -17.47 5.76
CA THR A 226 10.55 -18.86 6.23
C THR A 226 11.63 -19.06 7.29
N ARG A 227 11.98 -17.98 8.00
CA ARG A 227 12.90 -17.99 9.15
C ARG A 227 12.28 -17.30 10.36
N ASP A 228 12.88 -17.51 11.53
CA ASP A 228 12.53 -16.72 12.71
C ASP A 228 12.79 -15.22 12.48
N PRO A 229 11.92 -14.34 13.03
CA PRO A 229 10.76 -14.62 13.87
C PRO A 229 9.44 -14.85 13.10
N HIS A 230 9.47 -14.92 11.76
CA HIS A 230 8.28 -15.14 10.95
C HIS A 230 7.72 -16.56 11.06
N LEU A 231 8.47 -17.54 11.55
CA LEU A 231 7.92 -18.87 11.80
C LEU A 231 6.88 -18.84 12.92
N ALA A 232 5.75 -19.52 12.70
CA ALA A 232 4.68 -19.67 13.68
C ALA A 232 4.91 -20.92 14.55
N GLY A 233 5.96 -20.87 15.37
CA GLY A 233 6.36 -21.98 16.23
C GLY A 233 6.65 -23.25 15.44
N SER A 234 6.12 -24.39 15.90
CA SER A 234 6.33 -25.69 15.26
C SER A 234 5.29 -26.05 14.18
N THR A 235 4.47 -25.10 13.72
CA THR A 235 3.38 -25.38 12.76
C THR A 235 3.87 -25.61 11.32
N GLY A 236 5.10 -25.21 11.01
CA GLY A 236 5.61 -25.16 9.64
C GLY A 236 5.02 -24.02 8.79
N LEU A 237 4.24 -23.11 9.40
CA LEU A 237 3.67 -21.94 8.75
C LEU A 237 4.44 -20.67 9.11
N SER A 238 4.28 -19.64 8.29
CA SER A 238 4.75 -18.28 8.57
C SER A 238 3.63 -17.39 9.10
N ARG A 239 3.99 -16.36 9.87
CA ARG A 239 3.14 -15.28 10.38
C ARG A 239 3.77 -13.94 10.05
N TYR A 240 2.96 -12.88 10.01
CA TYR A 240 3.49 -11.52 9.96
C TYR A 240 4.22 -11.18 11.26
N TYR A 241 5.37 -10.54 11.13
CA TYR A 241 6.14 -10.01 12.24
C TYR A 241 6.79 -8.69 11.80
N ASP A 242 6.67 -7.66 12.63
CA ASP A 242 7.42 -6.41 12.47
C ASP A 242 8.66 -6.48 13.35
N PHE A 243 9.83 -6.20 12.78
CA PHE A 243 11.09 -6.17 13.53
C PHE A 243 11.24 -4.95 14.42
N GLY A 244 10.41 -3.92 14.23
CA GLY A 244 10.43 -2.67 14.98
C GLY A 244 9.61 -2.75 16.25
N ASP A 245 9.98 -1.92 17.22
CA ASP A 245 9.25 -1.71 18.46
C ASP A 245 8.66 -0.29 18.51
N GLY A 246 7.70 -0.10 19.42
CA GLY A 246 7.06 1.20 19.61
C GLY A 246 5.90 1.49 18.64
N PRO A 247 5.34 2.71 18.72
CA PRO A 247 4.22 3.11 17.87
C PRO A 247 4.68 3.38 16.43
N ALA A 248 3.81 3.10 15.47
CA ALA A 248 4.03 3.43 14.06
C ALA A 248 3.98 4.96 13.85
N MET A 249 5.09 5.57 13.43
CA MET A 249 5.24 7.04 13.36
C MET A 249 4.23 7.70 12.41
N GLU A 250 3.95 7.07 11.29
CA GLU A 250 2.99 7.53 10.28
C GLU A 250 1.54 7.50 10.78
N ALA A 251 1.23 6.67 11.78
CA ALA A 251 -0.08 6.58 12.38
C ALA A 251 -0.25 7.58 13.54
N LEU A 252 0.84 8.10 14.12
CA LEU A 252 0.76 9.00 15.27
C LEU A 252 0.03 10.31 14.95
N GLN A 253 0.17 10.87 13.73
CA GLN A 253 -0.56 12.09 13.40
C GLN A 253 -2.08 11.86 13.32
N ASP A 254 -2.50 10.73 12.76
CA ASP A 254 -3.89 10.41 12.47
C ASP A 254 -4.61 9.69 13.64
N GLU A 255 -3.89 8.96 14.50
CA GLU A 255 -4.43 8.03 15.51
C GLU A 255 -3.95 8.30 16.95
N ASN A 256 -3.70 9.57 17.30
CA ASN A 256 -3.16 9.99 18.60
C ASN A 256 -3.88 9.41 19.84
N ASP A 257 -5.17 9.07 19.70
CA ASP A 257 -5.97 8.58 20.83
C ASP A 257 -6.13 7.07 20.87
N ILE A 258 -5.77 6.29 19.85
CA ILE A 258 -5.99 4.84 19.88
C ILE A 258 -5.17 4.17 20.98
N TYR A 259 -3.90 4.56 21.11
CA TYR A 259 -3.02 4.06 22.16
C TYR A 259 -3.52 4.45 23.57
N ARG A 260 -4.05 5.69 23.71
CA ARG A 260 -4.64 6.16 24.98
C ARG A 260 -5.92 5.39 25.31
N GLN A 261 -6.79 5.17 24.34
CA GLN A 261 -8.04 4.43 24.53
C GLN A 261 -7.78 2.96 24.90
N VAL A 262 -6.83 2.31 24.22
CA VAL A 262 -6.41 0.94 24.55
C VAL A 262 -5.79 0.88 25.95
N ALA A 263 -4.91 1.80 26.31
CA ALA A 263 -4.34 1.87 27.66
C ALA A 263 -5.42 2.08 28.72
N ALA A 264 -6.33 3.04 28.50
CA ALA A 264 -7.46 3.32 29.38
C ALA A 264 -8.36 2.10 29.56
N TYR A 265 -8.63 1.34 28.48
CA TYR A 265 -9.42 0.11 28.53
C TYR A 265 -8.82 -0.90 29.51
N PHE A 266 -7.51 -1.17 29.45
CA PHE A 266 -6.87 -2.13 30.36
C PHE A 266 -6.76 -1.61 31.80
N VAL A 267 -6.65 -0.28 31.98
CA VAL A 267 -6.70 0.35 33.32
C VAL A 267 -8.06 0.13 33.98
N VAL A 268 -9.16 0.27 33.23
CA VAL A 268 -10.52 0.10 33.76
C VAL A 268 -11.03 -1.35 33.74
N HIS A 269 -10.35 -2.26 33.03
CA HIS A 269 -10.65 -3.70 32.99
C HIS A 269 -9.48 -4.58 33.46
N PRO A 270 -9.04 -4.50 34.73
CA PRO A 270 -7.86 -5.21 35.22
C PRO A 270 -8.00 -6.75 35.24
N ALA A 271 -9.22 -7.27 35.14
CA ALA A 271 -9.47 -8.71 35.02
C ALA A 271 -9.15 -9.26 33.61
N VAL A 272 -9.09 -8.38 32.60
CA VAL A 272 -8.61 -8.74 31.27
C VAL A 272 -7.09 -8.76 31.34
N LYS A 273 -6.49 -9.94 31.16
CA LYS A 273 -5.03 -10.03 31.04
C LYS A 273 -4.60 -9.14 29.87
N SER A 274 -3.78 -8.14 30.17
CA SER A 274 -3.08 -7.43 29.10
C SER A 274 -2.32 -8.47 28.26
N PRO A 275 -2.18 -8.23 26.93
CA PRO A 275 -1.29 -9.05 26.12
C PRO A 275 0.05 -9.15 26.84
N THR A 276 0.52 -10.37 27.07
CA THR A 276 1.80 -10.60 27.74
C THR A 276 2.90 -10.07 26.83
N PHE A 277 3.31 -8.83 27.07
CA PHE A 277 4.51 -8.26 26.47
C PHE A 277 5.72 -9.00 27.02
N HIS A 278 6.66 -9.38 26.15
CA HIS A 278 7.87 -10.08 26.57
C HIS A 278 8.63 -9.25 27.61
N PRO A 279 9.26 -9.86 28.63
CA PRO A 279 10.11 -9.14 29.58
C PRO A 279 11.30 -8.54 28.82
N GLY A 280 11.22 -7.25 28.49
CA GLY A 280 12.16 -6.56 27.60
C GLY A 280 11.48 -5.61 26.61
N ASP A 281 10.18 -5.75 26.38
CA ASP A 281 9.43 -4.93 25.43
C ASP A 281 9.30 -3.46 25.92
N PRO A 282 9.80 -2.47 25.18
CA PRO A 282 9.65 -1.05 25.50
C PRO A 282 8.19 -0.61 25.68
N ARG A 283 7.24 -1.27 24.98
CA ARG A 283 5.79 -1.01 25.09
C ARG A 283 5.23 -1.32 26.48
N ALA A 284 5.88 -2.20 27.24
CA ALA A 284 5.50 -2.48 28.63
C ALA A 284 5.75 -1.28 29.57
N ARG A 285 6.63 -0.33 29.20
CA ARG A 285 6.88 0.89 30.01
C ARG A 285 5.74 1.88 29.94
N LEU A 286 5.05 1.99 28.80
CA LEU A 286 3.93 2.94 28.64
C LEU A 286 2.77 2.61 29.60
N ILE A 287 2.54 1.32 29.89
CA ILE A 287 1.51 0.86 30.81
C ILE A 287 1.99 0.90 32.28
N ARG A 288 3.29 0.68 32.55
CA ARG A 288 3.84 0.70 33.93
C ARG A 288 4.03 2.09 34.52
N CYS A 289 4.10 3.16 33.72
CA CYS A 289 4.29 4.51 34.25
C CYS A 289 3.12 5.02 35.13
N GLU A 290 1.91 4.47 35.01
CA GLU A 290 0.78 4.90 35.84
C GLU A 290 0.57 4.07 37.11
N SER A 291 1.11 2.84 37.19
CA SER A 291 1.02 2.04 38.42
C SER A 291 1.92 2.59 39.53
N ALA A 292 3.10 3.13 39.18
CA ALA A 292 4.01 3.76 40.15
C ALA A 292 3.42 5.07 40.75
N ALA A 293 2.56 5.77 40.02
CA ALA A 293 1.88 6.97 40.51
C ALA A 293 0.82 6.67 41.59
N ARG A 294 0.30 5.43 41.65
CA ARG A 294 -0.63 4.97 42.69
C ARG A 294 0.08 4.60 44.00
N GLU A 295 1.24 3.95 43.94
CA GLU A 295 2.01 3.61 45.15
C GLU A 295 2.54 4.85 45.87
N HIS A 296 2.95 5.89 45.13
CA HIS A 296 3.40 7.13 45.75
C HIS A 296 2.29 7.97 46.41
N ARG A 297 1.02 7.82 45.98
CA ARG A 297 -0.13 8.47 46.65
C ARG A 297 -0.60 7.70 47.88
N SER A 298 -0.41 6.38 47.92
CA SER A 298 -0.74 5.56 49.09
C SER A 298 0.18 5.82 50.29
N HIS A 299 1.44 6.20 50.07
CA HIS A 299 2.41 6.45 51.16
C HIS A 299 2.43 7.87 51.73
N ARG A 300 1.67 8.83 51.17
CA ARG A 300 1.58 10.21 51.72
C ARG A 300 0.36 10.47 52.62
N ALA A 301 -0.54 9.50 52.79
CA ALA A 301 -1.75 9.65 53.58
C ALA A 301 -1.68 8.89 54.91
N ASN A 302 -0.65 9.13 55.74
CA ASN A 302 -0.73 8.84 57.18
C ASN A 302 0.31 9.61 58.02
N PRO A 303 0.09 10.88 58.40
CA PRO A 303 0.62 11.42 59.63
C PRO A 303 -0.37 11.09 60.77
N ARG A 304 0.15 10.34 61.74
CA ARG A 304 -0.54 9.82 62.93
C ARG A 304 -1.32 10.89 63.69
N ALA A 305 -2.44 10.44 64.24
CA ALA A 305 -3.03 10.96 65.45
C ALA A 305 -2.02 10.96 66.61
N SER A 306 -1.89 12.13 67.24
CA SER A 306 -1.58 12.35 68.66
C SER A 306 -1.88 13.80 68.97
#